data_AF-A0A932ZUU9-F1
#
_entry.id   AF-A0A932ZUU9-F1
#
_cell.length_a   1.000
_cell.length_b   1.000
_cell.length_c   1.000
_cell.angle_alpha   90.00
_cell.angle_beta   90.00
_cell.angle_gamma   90.00
#
_symmetry.space_group_name_H-M   'P 1'
#
loop_
_entity.id
_entity.type
_entity.pdbx_description
1 polymer ?
#
loop_
_entity_poly.entity_id
_entity_poly.type
_entity_poly.pdbx_seq_one_letter_code
_entity_poly.pdbx_strand_id
1 'polypeptide(L)' 'LFPAIRKGGEEAGVIANGVSCRQQIAKGTGRKARHVAEVLAGALEERPA' A
#
# COMPACT_ATOMS: atom_id res chain seq x y z
N LEU A 1 -13.49 -5.06 -2.22
CA LEU A 1 -12.08 -4.73 -1.90
C LEU A 1 -11.08 -5.61 -2.64
N PHE A 2 -10.95 -6.90 -2.32
CA PHE A 2 -9.89 -7.76 -2.88
C PHE A 2 -9.90 -7.91 -4.42
N PRO A 3 -11.06 -8.07 -5.11
CA PRO A 3 -11.07 -8.10 -6.57
C PRO A 3 -10.51 -6.83 -7.21
N ALA A 4 -10.79 -5.67 -6.62
CA ALA A 4 -10.29 -4.39 -7.11
C ALA A 4 -8.76 -4.27 -6.93
N ILE A 5 -8.24 -4.70 -5.78
CA ILE A 5 -6.79 -4.74 -5.50
C ILE A 5 -6.08 -5.67 -6.50
N ARG A 6 -6.64 -6.84 -6.79
CA ARG A 6 -6.06 -7.78 -7.77
C ARG A 6 -6.08 -7.20 -9.19
N LYS A 7 -7.16 -6.52 -9.57
CA LYS A 7 -7.30 -5.90 -10.90
C LYS A 7 -6.28 -4.78 -11.14
N GLY A 8 -5.78 -4.12 -10.09
CA GLY A 8 -4.78 -3.06 -10.20
C GLY A 8 -3.43 -3.49 -10.76
N GLY A 9 -3.12 -4.80 -10.77
CA GLY A 9 -1.81 -5.30 -11.19
C GLY A 9 -0.73 -5.14 -10.10
N GLU A 10 0.47 -5.64 -10.39
CA GLU A 10 1.58 -5.71 -9.42
C GLU A 10 2.21 -4.34 -9.14
N GLU A 11 2.33 -3.50 -10.17
CA GLU A 11 2.88 -2.15 -10.10
C GLU A 11 1.99 -1.16 -9.33
N ALA A 12 0.69 -1.43 -9.20
CA ALA A 12 -0.22 -0.55 -8.48
C ALA A 12 -0.02 -0.68 -6.97
N GLY A 13 0.56 0.35 -6.34
CA GLY A 13 0.69 0.43 -4.89
C GLY A 13 -0.66 0.44 -4.17
N VAL A 14 -0.72 -0.22 -3.00
CA VAL A 14 -1.91 -0.23 -2.13
C VAL A 14 -1.61 0.53 -0.85
N ILE A 15 -2.46 1.50 -0.49
CA ILE A 15 -2.29 2.34 0.70
C ILE A 15 -3.48 2.11 1.64
N ALA A 16 -3.19 1.91 2.94
CA ALA A 16 -4.21 1.84 3.98
C ALA A 16 -3.68 2.33 5.33
N ASN A 17 -4.43 3.22 5.98
CA ASN A 17 -3.99 3.88 7.22
C ASN A 17 -4.13 2.97 8.45
N GLY A 18 -5.19 2.17 8.52
CA GLY A 18 -5.43 1.26 9.63
C GLY A 18 -4.55 0.01 9.59
N VAL A 19 -3.96 -0.38 10.73
CA VAL A 19 -3.20 -1.64 10.87
C VAL A 19 -4.06 -2.85 10.50
N SER A 20 -5.29 -2.91 11.02
CA SER A 20 -6.24 -3.99 10.72
C SER A 20 -6.53 -4.08 9.22
N CYS A 21 -6.74 -2.95 8.54
CA CYS A 21 -6.96 -2.90 7.10
C CYS A 21 -5.74 -3.45 6.33
N ARG A 22 -4.52 -3.04 6.70
CA ARG A 22 -3.29 -3.56 6.08
C ARG A 22 -3.15 -5.07 6.28
N GLN A 23 -3.42 -5.57 7.47
CA GLN A 23 -3.40 -7.01 7.77
C GLN A 23 -4.46 -7.79 6.97
N GLN A 24 -5.68 -7.26 6.87
CA GLN A 24 -6.73 -7.88 6.07
C GLN A 24 -6.39 -7.92 4.58
N ILE A 25 -5.79 -6.85 4.04
CA ILE A 25 -5.33 -6.81 2.64
C ILE A 25 -4.21 -7.84 2.42
N ALA A 26 -3.22 -7.90 3.32
CA ALA A 26 -2.14 -8.88 3.24
C ALA A 26 -2.68 -10.32 3.27
N LYS A 27 -3.54 -10.65 4.25
CA LYS A 27 -4.16 -11.98 4.36
C LYS A 27 -5.07 -12.30 3.17
N GLY A 28 -5.84 -11.32 2.70
CA GLY A 28 -6.87 -11.53 1.68
C GLY A 28 -6.37 -11.48 0.24
N THR A 29 -5.20 -10.89 -0.03
CA THR A 29 -4.67 -10.68 -1.38
C THR A 29 -3.22 -11.08 -1.58
N GLY A 30 -2.45 -11.32 -0.50
CA GLY A 30 -0.99 -11.48 -0.56
C GLY A 30 -0.23 -10.17 -0.79
N ARG A 31 -0.91 -9.06 -1.09
CA ARG A 31 -0.29 -7.75 -1.33
C ARG A 31 0.02 -7.04 -0.01
N LYS A 32 1.20 -6.44 0.09
CA LYS A 32 1.55 -5.55 1.20
C LYS A 32 0.98 -4.15 0.93
N ALA A 33 -0.02 -3.76 1.72
CA ALA A 33 -0.44 -2.36 1.77
C ALA A 33 0.52 -1.54 2.65
N ARG A 34 0.85 -0.32 2.25
CA ARG A 34 1.69 0.63 2.99
C ARG A 34 0.85 1.66 3.74
N HIS A 35 1.38 2.21 4.84
CA HIS A 35 0.81 3.38 5.47
C HIS A 35 1.13 4.64 4.66
N VAL A 36 0.24 5.63 4.64
CA VAL A 36 0.46 6.87 3.87
C VAL A 36 1.76 7.58 4.27
N ALA A 37 2.11 7.58 5.57
CA ALA A 37 3.36 8.18 6.05
C ALA A 37 4.62 7.48 5.50
N GLU A 38 4.59 6.16 5.29
CA GLU A 38 5.72 5.43 4.68
C GLU A 38 5.91 5.83 3.21
N VAL A 39 4.80 6.07 2.49
CA VAL A 39 4.84 6.53 1.10
C VAL A 39 5.38 7.96 1.00
N LEU A 40 4.91 8.84 1.88
CA LEU A 40 5.37 10.23 1.93
C LEU A 40 6.84 10.33 2.35
N ALA A 41 7.28 9.51 3.32
CA ALA A 41 8.67 9.48 3.75
C ALA A 41 9.61 9.13 2.58
N GLY A 42 9.32 8.06 1.84
CA GLY A 42 10.13 7.68 0.66
C GLY A 42 10.15 8.77 -0.41
N ALA A 43 9.01 9.43 -0.67
CA ALA A 43 8.95 10.52 -1.63
C ALA A 43 9.75 11.76 -1.19
N LEU A 44 9.88 12.01 0.11
CA LEU A 44 10.72 13.09 0.65
C LEU A 44 12.21 12.76 0.56
N GLU A 45 12.58 11.48 0.73
CA GLU A 45 13.97 11.01 0.57
C GLU A 45 14.43 11.05 -0.89
N GLU A 46 13.54 10.78 -1.84
CA GLU A 46 13.83 10.83 -3.29
C GLU A 46 13.92 12.26 -3.85
N ARG A 47 13.47 13.27 -3.09
CA ARG A 47 13.48 14.66 -3.54
C ARG A 47 14.85 15.31 -3.30
N PRO A 48 15.56 15.77 -4.35
CA PRO A 48 16.78 16.55 -4.16
C PRO A 48 16.48 17.87 -3.43
N ALA A 49 17.43 18.32 -2.62
CA ALA A 49 17.35 19.57 -1.86
C ALA A 49 17.29 20.81 -2.76
#